data_AF-A0A7Y2CM25-F1
#
_entry.id   AF-A0A7Y2CM25-F1
#
_cell.length_a   1.000
_cell.length_b   1.000
_cell.length_c   1.000
_cell.angle_alpha   90.00
_cell.angle_beta   90.00
_cell.angle_gamma   90.00
#
_symmetry.space_group_name_H-M   'P 1'
#
loop_
_entity.id
_entity.type
_entity.pdbx_description
1 polymer ?
#
loop_
_entity_poly.entity_id
_entity_poly.type
_entity_poly.pdbx_seq_one_letter_code
_entity_poly.pdbx_strand_id
1 'polypeptide(L)'
;SAVCVDLKPERVRETPTNEPLINWHSSEGNLALTALRQTDGWAGNASDKNMQSYARAIREKEGLNVLPASMAGLIALLDRHHREPLPRDRYVAVLTGRR
;
A
#
# COMPACT_ATOMS: atom_id res chain seq x y z
N SER A 1 8.69 -20.53 -10.78
CA SER A 1 8.20 -19.56 -9.78
C SER A 1 9.12 -18.35 -9.76
N ALA A 2 8.61 -17.14 -10.02
CA ALA A 2 9.43 -15.93 -9.96
C ALA A 2 9.62 -15.49 -8.49
N VAL A 3 10.87 -15.33 -8.07
CA VAL A 3 11.26 -14.85 -6.74
C VAL A 3 11.17 -13.33 -6.65
N CYS A 4 11.01 -12.80 -5.44
CA CYS A 4 11.15 -11.37 -5.19
C CYS A 4 12.63 -11.02 -5.36
N VAL A 5 12.92 -10.17 -6.34
CA VAL A 5 14.27 -9.70 -6.63
C VAL A 5 14.51 -8.38 -5.94
N ASP A 6 15.73 -8.19 -5.45
CA ASP A 6 16.13 -6.94 -4.85
C ASP A 6 16.10 -5.80 -5.86
N LEU A 7 15.66 -4.65 -5.39
CA LEU A 7 15.79 -3.41 -6.14
C LEU A 7 17.23 -2.91 -6.01
N LYS A 8 17.68 -2.17 -7.03
CA LYS A 8 18.92 -1.41 -6.96
C LYS A 8 18.81 -0.35 -5.86
N PRO A 9 19.63 -0.38 -4.80
CA PRO A 9 19.52 0.56 -3.68
C PRO A 9 19.49 2.03 -4.11
N GLU A 10 20.28 2.39 -5.12
CA GLU A 10 20.36 3.75 -5.66
C GLU A 10 19.08 4.24 -6.36
N ARG A 11 18.14 3.33 -6.66
CA ARG A 11 16.83 3.67 -7.24
C ARG A 11 15.74 3.83 -6.17
N VAL A 12 16.04 3.49 -4.92
CA VAL A 12 15.10 3.58 -3.80
C VAL A 12 15.31 4.91 -3.08
N ARG A 13 14.22 5.65 -2.87
CA ARG A 13 14.26 6.94 -2.18
C ARG A 13 13.31 6.91 -0.99
N GLU A 14 13.90 6.95 0.19
CA GLU A 14 13.17 7.07 1.44
C GLU A 14 12.66 8.50 1.63
N THR A 15 11.48 8.62 2.21
CA THR A 15 10.87 9.87 2.65
C THR A 15 10.17 9.66 3.98
N PRO A 16 9.94 10.72 4.77
CA PRO A 16 9.14 10.61 6.00
C PRO A 16 7.70 10.11 5.77
N THR A 17 7.24 10.04 4.52
CA THR A 17 5.89 9.62 4.15
C THR A 17 5.82 8.13 3.81
N ASN A 18 6.81 7.61 3.09
CA ASN A 18 6.81 6.22 2.63
C ASN A 18 7.46 5.25 3.63
N GLU A 19 8.16 5.74 4.64
CA GLU A 19 8.54 4.96 5.81
C GLU A 19 7.30 4.52 6.62
N PRO A 20 7.20 3.24 7.06
CA PRO A 20 8.23 2.19 7.02
C PRO A 20 8.07 1.18 5.85
N LEU A 21 7.35 1.54 4.78
CA LEU A 21 7.04 0.60 3.69
C LEU A 21 8.16 0.47 2.66
N ILE A 22 9.00 1.47 2.56
CA ILE A 22 10.04 1.54 1.54
C ILE A 22 11.23 0.65 1.93
N ASN A 23 11.70 -0.17 0.99
CA ASN A 23 12.92 -0.96 1.16
C ASN A 23 13.45 -1.38 -0.21
N TRP A 24 14.77 -1.51 -0.36
CA TRP A 24 15.38 -2.10 -1.55
C TRP A 24 15.40 -3.64 -1.50
N HIS A 25 15.46 -4.20 -0.29
CA HIS A 25 15.41 -5.63 -0.01
C HIS A 25 14.13 -5.98 0.74
N SER A 26 13.28 -6.83 0.17
CA SER A 26 12.04 -7.23 0.83
C SER A 26 12.23 -8.51 1.64
N SER A 27 12.31 -8.40 2.97
CA SER A 27 12.50 -9.55 3.87
C SER A 27 11.42 -10.63 3.69
N GLU A 28 10.17 -10.23 3.42
CA GLU A 28 9.02 -11.11 3.24
C GLU A 28 8.49 -11.10 1.79
N GLY A 29 9.30 -10.65 0.83
CA GLY A 29 8.85 -10.43 -0.55
C GLY A 29 8.38 -11.70 -1.27
N ASN A 30 9.05 -12.84 -1.02
CA ASN A 30 8.63 -14.13 -1.57
C ASN A 30 7.29 -14.61 -0.99
N LEU A 31 7.06 -14.37 0.30
CA LEU A 31 5.80 -14.70 0.95
C LEU A 31 4.66 -13.85 0.35
N ALA A 32 4.88 -12.54 0.20
CA ALA A 32 3.92 -11.64 -0.42
C ALA A 32 3.59 -12.04 -1.88
N LEU A 33 4.60 -12.35 -2.70
CA LEU A 33 4.38 -12.82 -4.07
C LEU A 33 3.64 -14.16 -4.14
N THR A 34 3.92 -15.06 -3.20
CA THR A 34 3.22 -16.35 -3.10
C THR A 34 1.76 -16.13 -2.76
N ALA A 35 1.47 -15.30 -1.76
CA ALA A 35 0.10 -14.96 -1.36
C ALA A 35 -0.70 -14.36 -2.53
N LEU A 36 -0.13 -13.37 -3.24
CA LEU A 36 -0.78 -12.77 -4.41
C LEU A 36 -1.14 -13.80 -5.48
N ARG A 37 -0.25 -14.75 -5.78
CA ARG A 37 -0.51 -15.77 -6.81
C ARG A 37 -1.52 -16.81 -6.36
N GLN A 38 -1.48 -17.20 -5.09
CA GLN A 38 -2.39 -18.22 -4.54
C GLN A 38 -3.82 -17.71 -4.41
N THR A 39 -4.00 -16.41 -4.20
CA THR A 39 -5.33 -15.80 -4.04
C THR A 39 -5.87 -15.15 -5.31
N ASP A 40 -5.13 -15.23 -6.43
CA ASP A 40 -5.37 -14.43 -7.64
C ASP A 40 -5.52 -12.92 -7.31
N GLY A 41 -4.70 -12.47 -6.36
CA GLY A 41 -4.67 -11.11 -5.86
C GLY A 41 -3.89 -10.17 -6.76
N TRP A 42 -3.86 -8.89 -6.39
CA TRP A 42 -3.14 -7.85 -7.12
C TRP A 42 -2.27 -7.00 -6.21
N ALA A 43 -1.28 -6.33 -6.82
CA ALA A 43 -0.50 -5.28 -6.19
C ALA A 43 -0.77 -3.94 -6.89
N GLY A 44 -0.69 -2.85 -6.13
CA GLY A 44 -0.84 -1.49 -6.63
C GLY A 44 0.25 -0.59 -6.08
N ASN A 45 0.39 0.60 -6.68
CA ASN A 45 1.33 1.62 -6.23
C ASN A 45 0.59 2.67 -5.40
N ALA A 46 1.29 3.30 -4.45
CA ALA A 46 0.82 4.47 -3.73
C ALA A 46 1.92 5.55 -3.75
N SER A 47 1.57 6.76 -4.17
CA SER A 47 2.51 7.89 -4.14
C SER A 47 2.48 8.61 -2.80
N ASP A 48 3.60 9.22 -2.40
CA ASP A 48 3.66 10.07 -1.20
C ASP A 48 2.58 11.14 -1.18
N LYS A 49 2.33 11.78 -2.34
CA LYS A 49 1.27 12.78 -2.50
C LYS A 49 -0.11 12.20 -2.13
N ASN A 50 -0.42 11.01 -2.64
CA ASN A 50 -1.69 10.35 -2.34
C ASN A 50 -1.73 9.94 -0.86
N MET A 51 -0.67 9.34 -0.33
CA MET A 51 -0.59 8.93 1.08
C MET A 51 -0.85 10.09 2.05
N GLN A 52 -0.23 11.25 1.83
CA GLN A 52 -0.47 12.45 2.63
C GLN A 52 -1.91 12.95 2.48
N SER A 53 -2.40 13.03 1.25
CA SER A 53 -3.75 13.54 0.98
C SER A 53 -4.84 12.67 1.60
N TYR A 54 -4.71 11.35 1.49
CA TYR A 54 -5.68 10.40 2.04
C TYR A 54 -5.60 10.32 3.57
N ALA A 55 -4.41 10.36 4.17
CA ALA A 55 -4.28 10.40 5.62
C ALA A 55 -4.92 11.66 6.22
N ARG A 56 -4.76 12.81 5.54
CA ARG A 56 -5.45 14.06 5.92
C ARG A 56 -6.97 13.91 5.80
N ALA A 57 -7.46 13.39 4.67
CA ALA A 57 -8.88 13.23 4.43
C ALA A 57 -9.55 12.28 5.43
N ILE A 58 -8.90 11.17 5.78
CA ILE A 58 -9.39 10.22 6.79
C ILE A 58 -9.47 10.88 8.17
N ARG A 59 -8.46 11.66 8.57
CA ARG A 59 -8.51 12.40 9.84
C ARG A 59 -9.65 13.41 9.87
N GLU A 60 -9.85 14.15 8.79
CA GLU A 60 -10.87 15.21 8.71
C GLU A 60 -12.30 14.65 8.64
N LYS A 61 -12.51 13.51 7.99
CA LYS A 61 -13.84 12.93 7.78
C LYS A 61 -14.23 11.89 8.82
N GLU A 62 -13.28 11.05 9.24
CA GLU A 62 -13.53 9.89 10.10
C GLU A 62 -12.90 10.05 11.50
N GLY A 63 -12.15 11.13 11.74
CA GLY A 63 -11.46 11.35 13.02
C GLY A 63 -10.27 10.41 13.27
N LEU A 64 -9.90 9.57 12.30
CA LEU A 64 -8.84 8.57 12.46
C LEU A 64 -7.47 9.18 12.18
N ASN A 65 -6.57 9.09 13.17
CA ASN A 65 -5.18 9.53 13.02
C ASN A 65 -4.29 8.36 12.61
N VAL A 66 -3.80 8.39 11.37
CA VAL A 66 -3.02 7.29 10.77
C VAL A 66 -1.71 7.81 10.17
N LEU A 67 -0.72 6.93 10.05
CA LEU A 67 0.49 7.22 9.27
C LEU A 67 0.13 7.32 7.78
N PRO A 68 0.77 8.23 7.01
CA PRO A 68 0.60 8.27 5.58
C PRO A 68 0.88 6.92 4.89
N ALA A 69 1.97 6.25 5.27
CA ALA A 69 2.31 4.92 4.78
C ALA A 69 1.15 3.91 4.90
N SER A 70 0.43 3.92 6.01
CA SER A 70 -0.69 2.99 6.26
C SER A 70 -1.86 3.15 5.28
N MET A 71 -1.87 4.23 4.49
CA MET A 71 -2.85 4.46 3.44
C MET A 71 -2.60 3.65 2.18
N ALA A 72 -1.41 3.06 1.99
CA ALA A 72 -1.03 2.39 0.75
C ALA A 72 -2.03 1.31 0.31
N GLY A 73 -2.52 0.50 1.25
CA GLY A 73 -3.51 -0.54 0.98
C GLY A 73 -4.86 0.03 0.50
N LEU A 74 -5.37 1.07 1.17
CA LEU A 74 -6.61 1.73 0.75
C LEU A 74 -6.45 2.40 -0.62
N ILE A 75 -5.31 3.08 -0.86
CA ILE A 75 -5.02 3.73 -2.14
C ILE A 75 -5.00 2.71 -3.28
N ALA A 76 -4.31 1.58 -3.10
CA ALA A 76 -4.26 0.52 -4.10
C ALA A 76 -5.65 -0.06 -4.41
N LEU A 77 -6.53 -0.17 -3.41
CA LEU A 77 -7.92 -0.61 -3.58
C LEU A 77 -8.76 0.41 -4.36
N LEU A 78 -8.69 1.70 -3.99
CA LEU A 78 -9.42 2.77 -4.65
C LEU A 78 -8.94 2.97 -6.10
N ASP A 79 -7.64 2.93 -6.33
CA ASP A 79 -7.06 3.04 -7.67
C ASP A 79 -7.47 1.87 -8.57
N ARG A 80 -7.56 0.65 -8.01
CA ARG A 80 -8.10 -0.52 -8.72
C ARG A 80 -9.56 -0.28 -9.10
N HIS A 81 -10.41 0.12 -8.15
CA HIS A 81 -11.82 0.39 -8.41
C HIS A 81 -12.04 1.49 -9.45
N HIS A 82 -11.24 2.56 -9.44
CA HIS A 82 -11.32 3.63 -10.44
C HIS A 82 -10.96 3.17 -11.85
N ARG A 83 -10.01 2.25 -12.00
CA ARG A 83 -9.60 1.71 -13.31
C ARG A 83 -10.56 0.64 -13.81
N GLU A 84 -11.01 -0.22 -12.91
CA GLU A 84 -11.91 -1.32 -13.19
C GLU A 84 -12.89 -1.45 -12.01
N PRO A 85 -14.15 -1.00 -12.19
CA PRO A 85 -15.13 -0.96 -11.11
C PRO A 85 -15.29 -2.33 -10.46
N LEU A 86 -14.90 -2.40 -9.18
CA LEU A 86 -15.11 -3.57 -8.35
C LEU A 86 -16.61 -3.84 -8.16
N PRO A 87 -17.05 -5.12 -8.13
CA PRO A 87 -18.43 -5.49 -7.83
C PRO A 87 -18.94 -4.90 -6.52
N ARG A 88 -20.27 -4.79 -6.39
CA ARG A 88 -20.92 -4.32 -5.15
C ARG A 88 -20.82 -5.39 -4.05
N ASP A 89 -19.71 -5.39 -3.33
CA ASP A 89 -19.42 -6.30 -2.22
C ASP A 89 -18.68 -5.55 -1.09
N ARG A 90 -18.31 -6.26 -0.03
CA ARG A 90 -17.57 -5.74 1.11
C ARG A 90 -16.07 -5.82 0.85
N TYR A 91 -15.40 -4.68 0.96
CA TYR A 91 -13.94 -4.58 0.88
C TYR A 91 -13.40 -4.08 2.20
N VAL A 92 -12.29 -4.67 2.64
CA VAL A 92 -11.63 -4.29 3.90
C VAL A 92 -10.23 -3.78 3.57
N ALA A 93 -9.92 -2.57 4.03
CA ALA A 93 -8.57 -2.02 4.01
C ALA A 93 -8.04 -1.98 5.45
N VAL A 94 -6.85 -2.53 5.67
CA VAL A 94 -6.20 -2.52 6.97
C VAL A 94 -5.33 -1.28 7.08
N LEU A 95 -5.68 -0.37 7.99
CA LEU A 95 -4.90 0.82 8.31
C LEU A 95 -4.13 0.57 9.61
N THR A 96 -2.81 0.38 9.52
CA THR A 96 -1.97 0.23 10.72
C THR A 96 -1.81 1.59 11.41
N GLY A 97 -2.18 1.68 12.68
CA GLY A 97 -2.22 2.93 13.42
C GLY A 97 -0.86 3.40 13.97
N ARG A 98 -0.80 4.68 14.35
CA ARG A 98 0.18 5.20 15.30
C ARG A 98 -0.46 5.10 16.69
N ARG A 99 0.24 4.55 17.69
CA ARG A 99 -0.22 4.58 19.10
C ARG A 99 -0.33 6.02 19.59
#